data_AF-A0AAN4W3Q5-F1
#
_entry.id   AF-A0AAN4W3Q5-F1
#
_cell.length_a   1.000
_cell.length_b   1.000
_cell.length_c   1.000
_cell.angle_alpha   90.00
_cell.angle_beta   90.00
_cell.angle_gamma   90.00
#
_symmetry.space_group_name_H-M   'P 1'
#
loop_
_entity.id
_entity.type
_entity.pdbx_description
1 polymer ?
#
loop_
_entity_poly.entity_id
_entity_poly.type
_entity_poly.pdbx_seq_one_letter_code
_entity_poly.pdbx_strand_id
1 'polypeptide(L)'
;MAGKPIAMKKIRQILQMLKRGNSQKEIHRNTKVSINTIKAYKRKISSSRMGIDQMLKMDDLKLSKVFSSGVRPKKMINATGN
;
A
#
# COMPACT_ATOMS: atom_id res chain seq x y z
N MET A 1 5.86 -9.96 9.44
CA MET A 1 7.24 -10.38 9.08
C MET A 1 7.99 -9.15 8.59
N ALA A 2 8.95 -8.70 9.39
CA ALA A 2 9.69 -7.46 9.21
C ALA A 2 10.67 -7.58 8.03
N GLY A 3 10.72 -6.56 7.17
CA GLY A 3 11.85 -6.33 6.27
C GLY A 3 11.59 -6.44 4.76
N LYS A 4 10.51 -7.09 4.31
CA LYS A 4 10.23 -7.15 2.86
C LYS A 4 9.31 -6.00 2.43
N PRO A 5 9.74 -5.10 1.52
CA PRO A 5 8.88 -4.08 0.98
C PRO A 5 7.71 -4.75 0.24
N ILE A 6 6.48 -4.35 0.56
CA ILE A 6 5.31 -4.82 -0.17
C ILE A 6 5.38 -4.21 -1.57
N ALA A 7 5.37 -5.05 -2.60
CA ALA A 7 5.37 -4.59 -3.99
C ALA A 7 4.20 -3.62 -4.24
N MET A 8 4.44 -2.52 -4.96
CA MET A 8 3.40 -1.51 -5.25
C MET A 8 2.18 -2.13 -5.94
N LYS A 9 2.37 -3.18 -6.76
CA LYS A 9 1.28 -4.00 -7.33
C LYS A 9 0.35 -4.55 -6.25
N LYS A 10 0.88 -5.07 -5.13
CA LYS A 10 0.08 -5.56 -4.01
C LYS A 10 -0.62 -4.43 -3.27
N ILE A 11 0.04 -3.27 -3.09
CA ILE A 11 -0.60 -2.10 -2.48
C ILE A 11 -1.79 -1.64 -3.32
N ARG A 12 -1.64 -1.58 -4.65
CA ARG A 12 -2.74 -1.25 -5.56
C ARG A 12 -3.87 -2.28 -5.51
N GLN A 13 -3.56 -3.57 -5.44
CA GLN A 13 -4.59 -4.60 -5.22
C GLN A 13 -5.37 -4.37 -3.92
N ILE A 14 -4.68 -4.09 -2.80
CA ILE A 14 -5.35 -3.77 -1.53
C ILE A 14 -6.26 -2.55 -1.69
N LEU A 15 -5.78 -1.48 -2.32
CA LEU A 15 -6.56 -0.26 -2.54
C LEU A 15 -7.81 -0.52 -3.39
N GLN A 16 -7.68 -1.27 -4.48
CA GLN A 16 -8.83 -1.64 -5.33
C GLN A 16 -9.85 -2.47 -4.57
N MET A 17 -9.40 -3.43 -3.75
CA MET A 17 -10.30 -4.25 -2.95
C MET A 17 -10.98 -3.43 -1.83
N LEU A 18 -10.25 -2.51 -1.19
CA LEU A 18 -10.84 -1.58 -0.22
C LEU A 18 -11.88 -0.67 -0.88
N LYS A 19 -11.63 -0.19 -2.11
CA LYS A 19 -12.60 0.60 -2.89
C LYS A 19 -13.87 -0.20 -3.19
N ARG A 20 -13.75 -1.49 -3.47
CA ARG A 20 -14.88 -2.40 -3.73
C ARG A 20 -15.65 -2.81 -2.46
N GLY A 21 -15.20 -2.40 -1.27
CA GLY A 21 -15.84 -2.76 -0.01
C GLY A 21 -15.47 -4.16 0.50
N ASN A 22 -14.42 -4.79 -0.04
CA ASN A 22 -14.00 -6.13 0.39
C ASN A 22 -13.57 -6.13 1.87
N SER A 23 -13.91 -7.21 2.57
CA SER A 23 -13.54 -7.39 3.97
C SER A 23 -12.04 -7.62 4.15
N GLN A 24 -11.48 -7.24 5.31
CA GLN A 24 -10.04 -7.42 5.58
C GLN A 24 -9.59 -8.89 5.48
N LYS A 25 -10.45 -9.84 5.88
CA LYS A 25 -10.21 -11.29 5.74
C LYS A 25 -10.10 -11.69 4.27
N GLU A 26 -10.91 -11.12 3.41
CA GLU A 26 -10.91 -11.40 1.98
C GLU A 26 -9.69 -10.81 1.28
N ILE A 27 -9.32 -9.58 1.63
CA ILE A 27 -8.08 -8.94 1.16
C ILE A 27 -6.87 -9.78 1.58
N HIS A 28 -6.85 -10.28 2.82
CA HIS A 28 -5.79 -11.16 3.30
C HIS A 28 -5.70 -12.45 2.47
N ARG A 29 -6.82 -13.12 2.21
CA ARG A 29 -6.86 -14.35 1.40
C ARG A 29 -6.33 -14.14 -0.02
N ASN A 30 -6.68 -13.01 -0.64
CA ASN A 30 -6.31 -12.67 -2.02
C ASN A 30 -4.86 -12.15 -2.16
N THR A 31 -4.43 -11.28 -1.26
CA THR A 31 -3.12 -10.58 -1.37
C THR A 31 -2.00 -11.26 -0.57
N LYS A 32 -2.37 -12.17 0.34
CA LYS A 32 -1.51 -12.78 1.36
C LYS A 32 -0.81 -11.75 2.26
N VAL A 33 -1.37 -10.55 2.35
CA VAL A 33 -0.89 -9.49 3.25
C VAL A 33 -1.55 -9.65 4.60
N SER A 34 -0.80 -9.49 5.68
CA SER A 34 -1.33 -9.65 7.04
C SER A 34 -2.49 -8.69 7.32
N ILE A 35 -3.51 -9.17 8.02
CA ILE A 35 -4.70 -8.36 8.40
C ILE A 35 -4.29 -7.08 9.14
N ASN A 36 -3.24 -7.15 9.97
CA ASN A 36 -2.71 -5.98 10.69
C ASN A 36 -2.18 -4.91 9.73
N THR A 37 -1.47 -5.30 8.67
CA THR A 37 -0.99 -4.37 7.64
C THR A 37 -2.15 -3.76 6.87
N ILE A 38 -3.16 -4.56 6.51
CA ILE A 38 -4.38 -4.07 5.85
C ILE A 38 -5.10 -3.06 6.76
N LYS A 39 -5.20 -3.34 8.06
CA LYS A 39 -5.78 -2.43 9.07
C LYS A 39 -4.98 -1.12 9.17
N ALA A 40 -3.66 -1.20 9.18
CA ALA A 40 -2.78 -0.02 9.19
C ALA A 40 -2.96 0.83 7.93
N TYR A 41 -3.04 0.20 6.75
CA TYR A 41 -3.29 0.90 5.49
C TYR A 41 -4.66 1.54 5.45
N LYS A 42 -5.71 0.83 5.86
CA LYS A 42 -7.07 1.39 5.97
C LYS A 42 -7.08 2.62 6.89
N ARG A 43 -6.47 2.54 8.07
CA ARG A 43 -6.34 3.69 8.99
C ARG A 43 -5.58 4.85 8.35
N LYS A 44 -4.47 4.57 7.67
CA LYS A 44 -3.65 5.60 6.99
C LYS A 44 -4.42 6.30 5.87
N ILE A 45 -5.24 5.56 5.13
CA ILE A 45 -6.13 6.10 4.09
C ILE A 45 -7.20 6.96 4.74
N SER A 46 -7.91 6.46 5.76
CA SER A 46 -8.96 7.23 6.46
C SER A 46 -8.43 8.49 7.15
N SER A 47 -7.18 8.48 7.62
CA SER A 47 -6.51 9.64 8.20
C SER A 47 -5.91 10.56 7.14
N SER A 48 -5.77 10.10 5.90
CA SER A 48 -5.27 10.93 4.82
C SER A 48 -6.44 11.77 4.27
N ARG A 49 -6.17 13.03 3.93
CA ARG A 49 -7.13 13.85 3.16
C ARG A 49 -7.35 13.32 1.74
N MET A 50 -6.61 12.29 1.33
CA MET A 50 -6.66 11.71 0.00
C MET A 50 -7.52 10.44 -0.02
N GLY A 51 -8.56 10.44 -0.87
CA GLY A 51 -9.40 9.28 -1.08
C GLY A 51 -8.69 8.14 -1.84
N ILE A 52 -9.23 6.93 -1.73
CA ILE A 52 -8.69 5.73 -2.40
C ILE A 52 -8.59 5.93 -3.92
N ASP A 53 -9.55 6.63 -4.53
CA ASP A 53 -9.57 6.88 -5.97
C ASP A 53 -8.39 7.75 -6.43
N GLN A 54 -8.07 8.78 -5.65
CA GLN A 54 -6.92 9.66 -5.89
C GLN A 54 -5.62 8.87 -5.75
N MET A 55 -5.50 8.03 -4.71
CA MET A 55 -4.34 7.16 -4.51
C MET A 55 -4.15 6.15 -5.67
N LEU A 56 -5.23 5.60 -6.23
CA LEU A 56 -5.14 4.67 -7.36
C LEU A 56 -4.70 5.34 -8.67
N LYS A 57 -4.94 6.64 -8.81
CA LYS A 57 -4.47 7.47 -9.92
C LYS A 57 -3.04 7.96 -9.75
N MET A 58 -2.44 7.79 -8.57
CA MET A 58 -1.06 8.16 -8.33
C MET A 58 -0.09 7.21 -9.03
N ASP A 59 1.02 7.80 -9.48
CA ASP A 59 2.18 7.06 -9.96
C ASP A 59 2.86 6.27 -8.82
N ASP A 60 3.59 5.20 -9.16
CA ASP A 60 4.26 4.31 -8.19
C ASP A 60 5.17 5.07 -7.24
N LEU A 61 5.87 6.09 -7.73
CA LEU A 61 6.76 6.93 -6.91
C LEU A 61 5.99 7.68 -5.83
N LYS A 62 4.84 8.27 -6.18
CA LYS A 62 4.01 9.02 -5.23
C LYS A 62 3.33 8.09 -4.25
N LEU A 63 2.81 6.96 -4.74
CA LEU A 63 2.20 5.94 -3.89
C LEU A 63 3.22 5.37 -2.89
N SER A 64 4.45 5.10 -3.36
CA SER A 64 5.54 4.67 -2.50
C SER A 64 5.84 5.68 -1.40
N LYS A 65 5.90 6.98 -1.69
CA LYS A 65 6.08 8.02 -0.65
C LYS A 65 4.96 8.00 0.40
N VAL A 66 3.71 7.85 -0.05
CA VAL A 66 2.55 7.79 0.84
C VAL A 66 2.65 6.59 1.77
N PHE A 67 2.99 5.39 1.26
CA PHE A 67 3.01 4.17 2.08
C PHE A 67 4.34 3.91 2.81
N SER A 68 5.46 4.47 2.35
CA SER A 68 6.82 4.28 2.92
C SER A 68 7.03 4.97 4.27
N SER A 69 6.41 6.12 4.54
CA SER A 69 6.60 6.81 5.85
C SER A 69 6.05 6.05 7.07
N GLY A 70 5.34 4.92 6.89
CA GLY A 70 4.87 4.08 8.00
C GLY A 70 5.56 2.71 8.09
N VAL A 71 6.30 2.32 7.06
CA VAL A 71 7.01 1.03 7.00
C VAL A 71 8.28 1.32 6.22
N ARG A 72 9.36 1.69 6.91
CA ARG A 72 10.65 2.04 6.30
C ARG A 72 11.05 0.93 5.30
N PRO A 73 11.03 1.17 3.97
CA PRO A 73 11.75 0.29 3.07
C PRO A 73 13.23 0.62 3.28
N LYS A 74 13.96 -0.26 3.98
CA LYS A 74 15.42 -0.17 3.98
C LYS A 74 15.87 -0.52 2.57
N LYS A 75 16.26 0.51 1.81
CA LYS A 75 17.03 0.46 0.57
C LYS A 75 16.25 0.10 -0.72
N MET A 76 15.81 1.13 -1.45
CA MET A 76 15.81 1.11 -2.93
C MET A 76 16.82 2.17 -3.37
N ILE A 77 18.07 1.74 -3.51
CA ILE A 77 19.05 2.43 -4.34
C ILE A 77 18.92 1.85 -5.75
N ASN A 78 18.22 2.56 -6.62
CA ASN A 78 18.41 2.44 -8.06
C ASN A 78 18.88 3.86 -8.44
N ALA A 79 20.15 4.17 -8.68
CA ALA A 79 21.03 3.61 -9.72
C ALA A 79 20.25 3.42 -11.02
N THR A 80 19.99 4.53 -11.72
CA THR A 80 20.10 4.72 -13.18
C THR A 80 19.63 6.14 -13.50
N GLY A 81 20.50 6.94 -14.09
CA GLY A 81 20.19 8.29 -14.54
C GLY A 81 21.46 9.00 -15.01
N ASN A 82 22.01 8.48 -16.11
CA ASN A 82 23.00 9.01 -17.05
C ASN A 82 23.93 10.12 -16.57
#